data_AF-A0A1V4HL51-F1
#
_entry.id   AF-A0A1V4HL51-F1
#
_cell.length_a   1.000
_cell.length_b   1.000
_cell.length_c   1.000
_cell.angle_alpha   90.00
_cell.angle_beta   90.00
_cell.angle_gamma   90.00
#
_symmetry.space_group_name_H-M   'P 1'
#
loop_
_entity.id
_entity.type
_entity.pdbx_description
1 polymer ?
#
loop_
_entity_poly.entity_id
_entity_poly.type
_entity_poly.pdbx_seq_one_letter_code
_entity_poly.pdbx_strand_id
1 'polypeptide(L)'
;MSRRGTGVVFCFLAAFLLAIQYLSAAIFGSNVSSWSPQLFQDMLYSVGDYPVTLSKFSLFVGIGYIIWAEVDEYIRLHKPQSKK
;
A
#
# COMPACT_ATOMS: atom_id res chain seq x y z
N MET A 1 3.19 -15.75 -11.00
CA MET A 1 2.04 -15.01 -10.41
C MET A 1 1.29 -14.31 -11.53
N SER A 2 -0.04 -14.24 -11.47
CA SER A 2 -0.81 -13.39 -12.38
C SER A 2 -0.52 -11.91 -12.06
N ARG A 3 -0.61 -11.03 -13.08
CA ARG A 3 -0.44 -9.57 -12.88
C ARG A 3 -1.39 -9.02 -11.80
N ARG A 4 -2.59 -9.59 -11.71
CA ARG A 4 -3.57 -9.35 -10.63
C ARG A 4 -2.98 -9.69 -9.24
N GLY A 5 -2.38 -10.87 -9.09
CA GLY A 5 -1.75 -11.29 -7.84
C GLY A 5 -0.62 -10.37 -7.39
N THR A 6 0.25 -9.97 -8.32
CA THR A 6 1.33 -9.01 -8.02
C THR A 6 0.77 -7.66 -7.58
N GLY A 7 -0.26 -7.14 -8.25
CA GLY A 7 -0.92 -5.88 -7.87
C GLY A 7 -1.55 -5.93 -6.47
N VAL A 8 -2.25 -7.02 -6.14
CA VAL A 8 -2.85 -7.22 -4.80
C VAL A 8 -1.77 -7.26 -3.71
N VAL A 9 -0.64 -7.93 -3.95
CA VAL A 9 0.48 -7.96 -2.99
C VAL A 9 1.05 -6.57 -2.75
N PHE A 10 1.22 -5.75 -3.79
CA PHE A 10 1.68 -4.36 -3.63
C PHE A 10 0.68 -3.48 -2.86
N CYS A 11 -0.62 -3.66 -3.07
CA CYS A 11 -1.65 -3.00 -2.26
C CYS A 11 -1.59 -3.45 -0.79
N PHE A 12 -1.40 -4.75 -0.54
CA PHE A 12 -1.22 -5.28 0.82
C PHE A 12 0.03 -4.69 1.48
N LEU A 13 1.17 -4.66 0.78
CA LEU A 13 2.40 -4.06 1.29
C LEU A 13 2.23 -2.58 1.61
N ALA A 14 1.46 -1.82 0.81
CA ALA A 14 1.15 -0.43 1.10
C ALA A 14 0.38 -0.29 2.42
N ALA A 15 -0.69 -1.07 2.60
CA ALA A 15 -1.48 -1.07 3.83
C ALA A 15 -0.65 -1.51 5.04
N PHE A 16 0.19 -2.52 4.86
CA PHE A 16 1.06 -3.07 5.89
C PHE A 16 2.12 -2.05 6.36
N LEU A 17 2.76 -1.33 5.44
CA LEU A 17 3.74 -0.30 5.76
C LEU A 17 3.13 0.87 6.54
N LEU A 18 1.90 1.29 6.18
CA LEU A 18 1.18 2.31 6.96
C LEU A 18 0.83 1.78 8.35
N ALA A 19 0.28 0.57 8.43
CA ALA A 19 -0.10 -0.03 9.70
C ALA A 19 1.09 -0.15 10.65
N ILE A 20 2.26 -0.57 10.16
CA ILE A 20 3.49 -0.66 10.96
C ILE A 20 3.88 0.69 11.54
N GLN A 21 3.82 1.78 10.77
CA GLN A 21 4.19 3.09 11.29
C GLN A 21 3.33 3.50 12.49
N TYR A 22 2.01 3.34 12.36
CA TYR A 22 1.08 3.64 13.46
C TYR A 22 1.24 2.66 14.62
N LEU A 23 1.52 1.39 14.35
CA LEU A 23 1.77 0.38 15.36
C LEU A 23 3.06 0.67 16.14
N SER A 24 4.14 1.09 15.47
CA SER A 24 5.39 1.50 16.11
C SER A 24 5.19 2.71 17.03
N ALA A 25 4.46 3.73 16.56
CA ALA A 25 4.12 4.89 17.40
C ALA A 25 3.26 4.47 18.62
N ALA A 26 2.30 3.56 18.44
CA ALA A 26 1.48 3.05 19.53
C ALA A 26 2.27 2.23 20.55
N ILE A 27 3.21 1.38 20.09
CA ILE A 27 4.10 0.61 20.97
C ILE A 27 4.99 1.56 21.77
N PHE A 28 5.59 2.57 21.15
CA PHE A 28 6.39 3.56 21.86
C PHE A 28 5.53 4.37 22.85
N GLY A 29 4.32 4.76 22.44
CA GLY A 29 3.36 5.47 23.27
C GLY A 29 2.78 4.67 24.43
N SER A 30 2.83 3.33 24.37
CA SER A 30 2.28 2.46 25.41
C SER A 30 2.97 2.61 26.78
N ASN A 31 4.21 3.12 26.80
CA ASN A 31 4.99 3.34 28.02
C ASN A 31 4.80 4.75 28.61
N VAL A 32 3.99 5.59 27.97
CA VAL A 32 3.81 7.00 28.36
C VAL A 32 2.55 7.13 29.22
N SER A 33 2.69 7.77 30.38
CA SER A 33 1.63 7.88 31.40
C SER A 33 0.49 8.83 31.03
N SER A 34 0.63 9.61 29.95
CA SER A 34 -0.39 10.54 29.45
C SER A 34 -0.61 10.33 27.95
N TRP A 35 -1.86 10.05 27.59
CA TRP A 35 -2.30 9.91 26.20
C TRP A 35 -2.75 11.29 25.72
N SER A 36 -1.92 11.97 24.92
CA SER A 36 -2.29 13.21 24.25
C SER A 36 -2.04 13.13 22.74
N PRO A 37 -2.90 13.78 21.92
CA PRO A 37 -2.72 13.80 20.46
C PRO A 37 -1.36 14.37 20.03
N GLN A 38 -0.88 15.39 20.74
CA GLN A 38 0.42 16.01 20.46
C GLN A 38 1.57 15.02 20.68
N LEU A 39 1.57 14.28 21.80
CA LEU A 39 2.60 13.28 22.06
C LEU A 39 2.60 12.17 21.00
N PHE A 40 1.42 11.70 20.57
CA PHE A 40 1.35 10.69 19.52
C PHE A 40 1.87 11.22 18.18
N GLN A 41 1.59 12.47 17.85
CA GLN A 41 2.10 13.13 16.65
C GLN A 41 3.63 13.28 16.68
N ASP A 42 4.19 13.63 17.84
CA ASP A 42 5.65 13.70 18.03
C ASP A 42 6.31 12.32 17.89
N MET A 43 5.66 11.25 18.37
CA MET A 43 6.12 9.87 18.17
C MET A 43 6.06 9.46 16.69
N LEU A 44 4.99 9.81 15.98
CA LEU A 44 4.86 9.59 14.54
C LEU A 44 5.96 10.30 13.76
N TYR A 45 6.30 11.53 14.16
CA TYR A 45 7.41 12.27 13.58
C TYR A 45 8.76 11.59 13.83
N SER A 46 8.96 11.03 15.04
CA SER A 46 10.16 10.25 15.39
C SER A 46 10.32 8.97 14.56
N VAL A 47 9.21 8.29 14.23
CA VAL A 47 9.22 7.12 13.32
C VAL A 47 9.61 7.53 11.89
N GLY A 48 9.36 8.78 11.52
CA GLY A 48 9.73 9.38 10.24
C GLY A 48 8.77 9.08 9.09
N ASP A 49 8.97 9.80 7.97
CA ASP A 49 8.08 9.77 6.81
C ASP A 49 8.44 8.70 5.75
N TYR A 50 9.52 7.96 5.96
CA TYR A 50 9.97 6.92 5.03
C TYR A 50 8.93 5.80 4.81
N PRO A 51 8.28 5.23 5.85
CA PRO A 51 7.27 4.19 5.67
C PRO A 51 6.03 4.69 4.90
N VAL A 52 5.60 5.94 5.16
CA VAL A 52 4.49 6.59 4.44
C VAL A 52 4.82 6.72 2.97
N THR A 53 6.02 7.21 2.67
CA THR A 53 6.45 7.48 1.30
C THR A 53 6.53 6.18 0.48
N LEU A 54 7.10 5.13 1.07
CA LEU A 54 7.14 3.80 0.47
C LEU A 54 5.75 3.19 0.32
N SER A 55 4.85 3.38 1.28
CA SER A 55 3.47 2.91 1.16
C SER A 55 2.75 3.55 -0.02
N LYS A 56 2.82 4.89 -0.15
CA LYS A 56 2.22 5.60 -1.29
C LYS A 56 2.75 5.07 -2.62
N PHE A 57 4.07 4.89 -2.72
CA PHE A 57 4.69 4.34 -3.93
C PHE A 57 4.21 2.91 -4.23
N SER A 58 4.20 2.03 -3.22
CA SER A 58 3.69 0.66 -3.33
C SER A 58 2.22 0.64 -3.76
N LEU A 59 1.41 1.58 -3.27
CA LEU A 59 0.01 1.70 -3.65
C LEU A 59 -0.15 2.07 -5.13
N PHE A 60 0.58 3.09 -5.61
CA PHE A 60 0.55 3.48 -7.02
C PHE A 60 0.98 2.35 -7.95
N VAL A 61 2.05 1.63 -7.58
CA VAL A 61 2.52 0.45 -8.33
C VAL A 61 1.47 -0.66 -8.32
N GLY A 62 0.87 -0.96 -7.17
CA GLY A 62 -0.17 -1.98 -7.02
C GLY A 62 -1.41 -1.70 -7.88
N ILE A 63 -1.91 -0.47 -7.84
CA ILE A 63 -3.02 -0.01 -8.68
C ILE A 63 -2.66 -0.12 -10.16
N GLY A 64 -1.45 0.31 -10.55
CA GLY A 64 -0.97 0.19 -11.93
C GLY A 64 -0.96 -1.25 -12.44
N TYR A 65 -0.52 -2.20 -11.62
CA TYR A 65 -0.52 -3.63 -11.96
C TYR A 65 -1.94 -4.20 -12.13
N ILE A 66 -2.89 -3.79 -11.29
CA ILE A 66 -4.29 -4.22 -11.40
C ILE A 66 -4.92 -3.68 -12.68
N ILE A 67 -4.75 -2.38 -12.96
CA ILE A 67 -5.27 -1.75 -14.19
C ILE A 67 -4.70 -2.44 -15.42
N TRP A 68 -3.38 -2.69 -15.45
CA TRP A 68 -2.76 -3.37 -16.58
C TRP A 68 -3.30 -4.79 -16.75
N ALA A 69 -3.52 -5.52 -15.65
CA ALA A 69 -4.11 -6.84 -15.74
C ALA A 69 -5.53 -6.79 -16.35
N GLU A 70 -6.34 -5.81 -15.95
CA GLU A 70 -7.70 -5.63 -16.45
C GLU A 70 -7.73 -5.22 -17.93
N VAL A 71 -6.84 -4.32 -18.34
CA VAL A 71 -6.70 -3.88 -19.74
C VAL A 71 -6.25 -5.04 -20.64
N ASP A 72 -5.29 -5.86 -20.18
CA ASP A 72 -4.84 -7.04 -20.95
C ASP A 72 -5.97 -8.04 -21.18
N GLU A 73 -6.78 -8.27 -20.15
CA GLU A 73 -7.95 -9.16 -20.22
C GLU A 73 -9.04 -8.58 -21.13
N TYR A 74 -9.34 -7.29 -20.99
CA TYR A 74 -10.29 -6.58 -21.83
C TYR A 74 -9.92 -6.65 -23.33
N ILE A 75 -8.64 -6.42 -23.65
CA ILE A 75 -8.11 -6.50 -25.02
C ILE A 75 -8.20 -7.94 -25.55
N ARG A 76 -7.88 -8.95 -24.73
CA ARG A 76 -8.00 -10.36 -25.14
C ARG A 76 -9.44 -10.73 -25.48
N LEU A 77 -10.40 -10.25 -24.69
CA LEU A 77 -11.82 -10.54 -24.89
C LEU A 77 -12.38 -9.84 -26.15
N HIS A 78 -11.92 -8.64 -26.46
CA HIS A 78 -12.40 -7.86 -27.62
C HIS A 78 -11.53 -8.04 -28.87
N LYS A 79 -10.56 -8.95 -28.86
CA LYS A 79 -9.74 -9.24 -30.04
C LYS A 79 -10.66 -9.89 -31.10
N PRO A 80 -10.89 -9.25 -32.26
CA PRO A 80 -11.69 -9.87 -33.30
C PRO A 80 -11.05 -11.19 -33.69
N GLN A 81 -11.85 -12.26 -33.68
CA GLN A 81 -11.45 -13.57 -34.20
C GLN A 81 -11.14 -13.37 -35.70
N SER A 82 -9.87 -13.16 -36.03
CA SER A 82 -9.41 -13.16 -37.41
C SER A 82 -9.63 -14.56 -37.96
N LYS A 83 -10.77 -14.73 -38.62
CA LYS A 83 -11.18 -15.92 -39.37
C LYS A 83 -10.04 -16.26 -40.33
N LYS A 84 -9.29 -17.33 -40.04
CA LYS A 84 -8.44 -18.00 -41.04
C LYS A 84 -9.32 -18.85 -41.93
#